data_AF-A0A3P6SU55-F1
#
_entry.id   AF-A0A3P6SU55-F1
#
_cell.length_a   1.000
_cell.length_b   1.000
_cell.length_c   1.000
_cell.angle_alpha   90.00
_cell.angle_beta   90.00
_cell.angle_gamma   90.00
#
_symmetry.space_group_name_H-M   'P 1'
#
loop_
_entity.id
_entity.type
_entity.pdbx_description
1 polymer ?
#
loop_
_entity_poly.entity_id
_entity_poly.type
_entity_poly.pdbx_seq_one_letter_code
_entity_poly.pdbx_strand_id
1 'polypeptide(L)'
;IVWHAAKQGDVANYDLLTLHPLEIGRQLTLLHFDLYRAIKPIELVGAAWTKHDKYRRSPQLLKLTDHSTLLTYWVSRSIVETESLEERVAMFARVLEVSSL
;
A
#
# COMPACT_ATOMS: atom_id res chain seq x y z
N ILE A 1 4.98 19.88 -15.55
CA ILE A 1 3.73 19.12 -15.33
C ILE A 1 3.32 19.37 -13.88
N VAL A 2 2.09 19.81 -13.63
CA VAL A 2 1.63 20.12 -12.26
C VAL A 2 1.19 18.80 -11.60
N TRP A 3 2.17 18.06 -11.12
CA TRP A 3 1.94 16.91 -10.24
C TRP A 3 1.37 17.41 -8.90
N HIS A 4 0.56 16.60 -8.22
CA HIS A 4 -0.21 16.98 -7.01
C HIS A 4 -1.47 17.83 -7.27
N ALA A 5 -2.23 17.50 -8.32
CA ALA A 5 -3.44 18.24 -8.69
C ALA A 5 -4.71 17.81 -7.94
N ALA A 6 -4.72 16.64 -7.30
CA ALA A 6 -5.91 16.12 -6.65
C ALA A 6 -6.32 17.00 -5.46
N LYS A 7 -7.58 17.45 -5.46
CA LYS A 7 -8.15 18.26 -4.38
C LYS A 7 -8.82 17.37 -3.34
N GLN A 8 -8.92 17.88 -2.12
CA GLN A 8 -9.67 17.19 -1.07
C GLN A 8 -11.10 16.88 -1.53
N GLY A 9 -11.50 15.62 -1.42
CA GLY A 9 -12.83 15.14 -1.83
C GLY A 9 -12.94 14.71 -3.28
N ASP A 10 -11.90 14.92 -4.10
CA ASP A 10 -11.85 14.50 -5.49
C ASP A 10 -11.33 13.06 -5.64
N VAL A 11 -12.02 12.13 -4.98
CA VAL A 11 -11.61 10.72 -4.86
C VAL A 11 -11.45 10.05 -6.24
N ALA A 12 -12.22 10.49 -7.23
CA ALA A 12 -12.14 9.95 -8.60
C ALA A 12 -10.79 10.20 -9.27
N ASN A 13 -10.07 11.24 -8.86
CA ASN A 13 -8.76 11.61 -9.42
C ASN A 13 -7.59 11.23 -8.50
N TYR A 14 -7.81 10.45 -7.44
CA TYR A 14 -6.74 10.01 -6.55
C TYR A 14 -5.91 8.91 -7.21
N ASP A 15 -4.63 9.19 -7.44
CA ASP A 15 -3.66 8.28 -8.02
C ASP A 15 -2.23 8.65 -7.55
N LEU A 16 -1.26 7.79 -7.85
CA LEU A 16 0.13 7.89 -7.40
C LEU A 16 0.78 9.23 -7.80
N LEU A 17 0.51 9.74 -9.00
CA LEU A 17 1.04 11.02 -9.49
C LEU A 17 0.22 12.25 -9.08
N THR A 18 -1.07 12.07 -8.78
CA THR A 18 -1.99 13.18 -8.52
C THR A 18 -2.10 13.54 -7.04
N LEU A 19 -1.84 12.59 -6.13
CA LEU A 19 -1.75 12.83 -4.69
C LEU A 19 -0.35 13.30 -4.29
N HIS A 20 -0.28 14.05 -3.19
CA HIS A 20 1.01 14.46 -2.63
C HIS A 20 1.74 13.24 -2.02
N PRO A 21 3.01 12.97 -2.36
CA PRO A 21 3.75 11.77 -1.92
C PRO A 21 3.80 11.62 -0.41
N LEU A 22 4.01 12.73 0.31
CA LEU A 22 3.98 12.74 1.77
C LEU A 22 2.65 12.26 2.37
N GLU A 23 1.52 12.59 1.74
CA GLU A 23 0.23 12.13 2.22
C GLU A 23 -0.01 10.66 1.88
N ILE A 24 0.46 10.17 0.73
CA ILE A 24 0.44 8.73 0.42
C ILE A 24 1.22 7.97 1.51
N GLY A 25 2.44 8.41 1.82
CA GLY A 25 3.27 7.81 2.88
C GLY A 25 2.54 7.82 4.22
N ARG A 26 2.04 8.97 4.68
CA ARG A 26 1.31 9.10 5.95
C ARG A 26 0.10 8.19 6.05
N GLN A 27 -0.76 8.16 5.02
CA GLN A 27 -1.98 7.36 5.05
C GLN A 27 -1.66 5.85 5.00
N LEU A 28 -0.67 5.43 4.21
CA LEU A 28 -0.19 4.04 4.21
C LEU A 28 0.40 3.65 5.57
N THR A 29 1.20 4.51 6.19
CA THR A 29 1.75 4.27 7.54
C THR A 29 0.64 4.11 8.57
N LEU A 30 -0.36 5.00 8.59
CA LEU A 30 -1.48 4.92 9.54
C LEU A 30 -2.28 3.62 9.35
N LEU A 31 -2.60 3.27 8.10
CA LEU A 31 -3.33 2.05 7.78
C LEU A 31 -2.55 0.79 8.17
N HIS A 32 -1.26 0.71 7.81
CA HIS A 32 -0.41 -0.42 8.18
C HIS A 32 -0.20 -0.51 9.70
N PHE A 33 -0.08 0.63 10.39
CA PHE A 33 0.00 0.69 11.84
C PHE A 33 -1.26 0.12 12.49
N ASP A 34 -2.44 0.50 12.01
CA ASP A 34 -3.72 0.00 12.51
C ASP A 34 -3.90 -1.51 12.27
N LEU A 35 -3.47 -2.01 11.10
CA LEU A 35 -3.45 -3.45 10.81
C LEU A 35 -2.47 -4.19 11.72
N TYR A 36 -1.25 -3.66 11.89
CA TYR A 36 -0.20 -4.27 12.69
C TYR A 36 -0.57 -4.35 14.18
N ARG A 37 -1.03 -3.25 14.78
CA ARG A 37 -1.40 -3.20 16.20
C ARG A 37 -2.59 -4.11 16.55
N ALA A 38 -3.38 -4.51 15.56
CA ALA A 38 -4.53 -5.38 15.76
C ALA A 38 -4.14 -6.87 15.87
N ILE A 39 -2.90 -7.24 15.53
CA ILE A 39 -2.40 -8.61 15.60
C ILE A 39 -2.24 -9.04 17.06
N LYS A 40 -2.85 -10.15 17.43
CA LYS A 40 -2.73 -10.73 18.77
C LYS A 40 -1.64 -11.79 18.84
N PRO A 41 -0.93 -11.97 19.97
CA PRO A 41 0.11 -12.99 20.10
C PRO A 41 -0.34 -14.41 19.75
N ILE A 42 -1.60 -14.77 20.05
CA ILE A 42 -2.17 -16.09 19.74
C ILE A 42 -2.19 -16.40 18.24
N GLU A 43 -2.21 -15.38 17.39
CA GLU A 43 -2.14 -15.52 15.93
C GLU A 43 -0.75 -15.96 15.46
N LEU A 44 0.28 -15.82 16.31
CA LEU A 44 1.67 -16.13 16.00
C LEU A 44 2.14 -17.44 16.66
N VAL A 45 1.56 -17.81 17.80
CA VAL A 45 1.97 -19.01 18.55
C VAL A 45 1.85 -20.27 17.68
N GLY A 46 2.94 -21.05 17.64
CA GLY A 46 3.00 -22.30 16.87
C GLY A 46 2.96 -22.12 15.36
N ALA A 47 3.33 -20.93 14.87
CA ALA A 47 3.27 -20.57 13.46
C ALA A 47 1.86 -20.77 12.85
N ALA A 48 0.82 -20.37 13.59
CA ALA A 48 -0.57 -20.63 13.23
C ALA A 48 -0.95 -20.14 11.82
N TRP A 49 -0.33 -19.05 11.35
CA TRP A 49 -0.57 -18.47 10.03
C TRP A 49 -0.09 -19.35 8.85
N THR A 50 0.73 -20.36 9.13
CA THR A 50 1.23 -21.32 8.12
C THR A 50 0.35 -22.56 7.98
N LYS A 51 -0.65 -22.73 8.85
CA LYS A 51 -1.47 -23.95 8.93
C LYS A 51 -2.71 -23.84 8.04
N HIS A 52 -3.37 -24.98 7.81
CA HIS A 52 -4.56 -25.04 6.95
C HIS A 52 -5.71 -24.14 7.45
N ASP A 53 -5.83 -23.94 8.76
CA ASP A 53 -6.86 -23.09 9.39
C ASP A 53 -6.38 -21.65 9.69
N LYS A 54 -5.35 -21.18 8.96
CA LYS A 54 -4.72 -19.86 9.14
C LYS A 54 -5.71 -18.69 9.14
N TYR A 55 -6.75 -18.71 8.31
CA TYR A 55 -7.75 -17.62 8.26
C TYR A 55 -8.61 -17.54 9.53
N ARG A 56 -8.77 -18.66 10.24
CA ARG A 56 -9.45 -18.69 11.53
C ARG A 56 -8.52 -18.30 12.67
N ARG A 57 -7.27 -18.77 12.64
CA ARG A 57 -6.32 -18.61 13.76
C ARG A 57 -5.48 -17.33 13.71
N SER A 58 -5.25 -16.77 12.54
CA SER A 58 -4.39 -15.60 12.33
C SER A 58 -5.06 -14.55 11.42
N PRO A 59 -6.34 -14.19 11.66
CA PRO A 59 -7.09 -13.33 10.75
C PRO A 59 -6.50 -11.92 10.59
N GLN A 60 -5.95 -11.32 11.65
CA GLN A 60 -5.43 -9.95 11.59
C GLN A 60 -4.04 -9.91 10.96
N LEU A 61 -3.20 -10.91 11.25
CA LEU A 61 -1.92 -11.08 10.56
C LEU A 61 -2.12 -11.26 9.05
N LEU A 62 -3.11 -12.05 8.64
CA LEU A 62 -3.39 -12.28 7.22
C LEU A 62 -3.94 -11.02 6.56
N LYS A 63 -4.78 -10.23 7.21
CA LYS A 63 -5.20 -8.91 6.68
C LYS A 63 -4.02 -7.99 6.40
N LEU A 64 -3.04 -7.92 7.32
CA LEU A 64 -1.82 -7.12 7.09
C LEU A 64 -1.03 -7.67 5.90
N THR A 65 -0.86 -8.99 5.83
CA THR A 65 -0.12 -9.65 4.74
C THR A 65 -0.79 -9.40 3.40
N ASP A 66 -2.10 -9.64 3.32
CA ASP A 66 -2.92 -9.46 2.12
C ASP A 66 -2.89 -7.99 1.66
N HIS A 67 -3.02 -7.04 2.58
CA HIS A 67 -2.93 -5.61 2.26
C HIS A 67 -1.54 -5.24 1.71
N SER A 68 -0.46 -5.72 2.33
CA SER A 68 0.92 -5.49 1.84
C SER A 68 1.12 -6.07 0.44
N THR A 69 0.57 -7.25 0.17
CA THR A 69 0.59 -7.88 -1.15
C THR A 69 -0.20 -7.06 -2.18
N LEU A 70 -1.42 -6.63 -1.85
CA LEU A 70 -2.24 -5.78 -2.70
C LEU A 70 -1.55 -4.45 -3.03
N LEU A 71 -0.92 -3.81 -2.05
CA LEU A 71 -0.16 -2.58 -2.25
C LEU A 71 1.00 -2.79 -3.24
N THR A 72 1.76 -3.88 -3.07
CA THR A 72 2.88 -4.21 -3.96
C THR A 72 2.41 -4.49 -5.39
N TYR A 73 1.29 -5.20 -5.54
CA TYR A 73 0.66 -5.42 -6.84
C TYR A 73 0.17 -4.13 -7.47
N TRP A 74 -0.49 -3.26 -6.70
CA TRP A 74 -0.97 -1.97 -7.19
C TRP A 74 0.18 -1.12 -7.70
N VAL A 75 1.26 -0.98 -6.92
CA VAL A 75 2.47 -0.24 -7.36
C VAL A 75 3.05 -0.82 -8.65
N SER A 76 3.23 -2.14 -8.69
CA SER A 76 3.79 -2.82 -9.86
C SER A 76 2.92 -2.59 -11.09
N ARG A 77 1.60 -2.74 -10.93
CA ARG A 77 0.60 -2.54 -11.97
C ARG A 77 0.60 -1.10 -12.49
N SER A 78 0.57 -0.10 -11.60
CA SER A 78 0.60 1.32 -11.98
C SER A 78 1.82 1.65 -12.84
N ILE A 79 2.99 1.05 -12.56
CA ILE A 79 4.20 1.26 -13.35
C ILE A 79 4.10 0.57 -14.72
N VAL A 80 3.76 -0.73 -14.76
CA VAL A 80 3.80 -1.51 -16.01
C VAL A 80 2.68 -1.17 -16.98
N GLU A 81 1.53 -0.71 -16.49
CA GLU A 81 0.40 -0.29 -17.33
C GLU A 81 0.55 1.16 -17.84
N THR A 82 1.54 1.92 -17.35
CA THR A 82 1.82 3.27 -17.87
C THR A 82 2.60 3.20 -19.19
N GLU A 83 1.93 3.52 -20.31
CA GLU A 83 2.48 3.40 -21.67
C GLU A 83 3.63 4.39 -21.93
N SER A 84 3.43 5.67 -21.59
CA SER A 84 4.42 6.73 -21.79
C SER A 84 5.68 6.46 -20.97
N LEU A 85 6.86 6.45 -21.63
CA LEU A 85 8.13 6.27 -20.94
C LEU A 85 8.37 7.38 -19.90
N GLU A 86 8.04 8.63 -20.25
CA GLU A 86 8.22 9.77 -19.35
C GLU A 86 7.36 9.61 -18.10
N GLU A 87 6.07 9.29 -18.26
CA GLU A 87 5.16 9.09 -17.13
C GLU A 87 5.55 7.86 -16.30
N ARG A 88 6.02 6.78 -16.94
CA ARG A 88 6.47 5.58 -16.23
C ARG A 88 7.72 5.83 -15.39
N VAL A 89 8.66 6.65 -15.88
CA VAL A 89 9.80 7.12 -15.08
C VAL A 89 9.32 7.96 -13.90
N ALA A 90 8.34 8.84 -14.11
CA ALA A 90 7.75 9.64 -13.02
C ALA A 90 7.03 8.76 -11.98
N MET A 91 6.28 7.74 -12.40
CA MET A 91 5.64 6.75 -11.52
C MET A 91 6.70 6.06 -10.65
N PHE A 92 7.77 5.55 -11.26
CA PHE A 92 8.82 4.87 -10.51
C PHE A 92 9.54 5.80 -9.53
N ALA A 93 9.89 7.01 -9.97
CA ALA A 93 10.49 8.03 -9.10
C ALA A 93 9.58 8.40 -7.92
N ARG A 94 8.26 8.49 -8.15
CA ARG A 94 7.26 8.74 -7.12
C ARG A 94 7.19 7.62 -6.09
N VAL A 95 7.30 6.36 -6.49
CA VAL A 95 7.37 5.23 -5.54
C VAL A 95 8.60 5.34 -4.64
N LEU A 96 9.76 5.68 -5.21
CA LEU A 96 10.99 5.88 -4.44
C LEU A 96 10.86 7.04 -3.45
N GLU A 97 10.25 8.14 -3.88
CA GLU A 97 9.97 9.30 -3.03
C GLU A 97 9.10 8.90 -1.83
N VAL A 98 7.95 8.25 -2.08
CA VAL A 98 7.06 7.76 -1.01
C VAL A 98 7.78 6.80 -0.05
N SER A 99 8.66 5.94 -0.57
CA SER A 99 9.39 4.93 0.22
C SER A 99 10.56 5.50 1.03
N SER A 100 11.01 6.72 0.70
CA SER A 100 12.15 7.38 1.36
C SER A 100 11.78 8.26 2.55
N LEU A 101 10.47 8.42 2.80
CA LEU A 101 9.89 9.21 3.89
C LEU A 101 9.85 8.44 5.21
#